data_AF-A0A371QBY5-F1
#
_entry.id   AF-A0A371QBY5-F1
#
_cell.length_a   1.000
_cell.length_b   1.000
_cell.length_c   1.000
_cell.angle_alpha   90.00
_cell.angle_beta   90.00
_cell.angle_gamma   90.00
#
_symmetry.space_group_name_H-M   'P 1'
#
loop_
_entity.id
_entity.type
_entity.pdbx_description
1 polymer ?
#
loop_
_entity_poly.entity_id
_entity_poly.type
_entity_poly.pdbx_seq_one_letter_code
_entity_poly.pdbx_strand_id
1 'polypeptide(L)'
;MLSVRDIDRLAPAVAAWLERGAPPDSVRTALATRLPPTLRHPAALLAHRLTALLPPPLPAEAPPAARTVPRPHPLQTCDGCDRAFRAPEPGRCRDCRAPATTQQKAA
;
A
#
# COMPACT_ATOMS: atom_id res chain seq x y z
N MET A 1 -13.17 29.32 -17.42
CA MET A 1 -13.76 29.50 -16.07
C MET A 1 -14.94 28.54 -15.93
N LEU A 2 -15.18 27.98 -14.74
CA LEU A 2 -16.34 27.12 -14.48
C LEU A 2 -17.51 27.98 -14.03
N SER A 3 -18.73 27.60 -14.45
CA SER A 3 -19.94 28.25 -13.93
C SER A 3 -20.31 27.67 -12.55
N VAL A 4 -21.11 28.40 -11.78
CA VAL A 4 -21.65 27.90 -10.49
C VAL A 4 -22.39 26.58 -10.68
N ARG A 5 -23.19 26.47 -11.74
CA ARG A 5 -23.91 25.24 -12.08
C ARG A 5 -22.97 24.07 -12.37
N ASP A 6 -21.80 24.33 -12.96
CA ASP A 6 -20.79 23.28 -13.17
C ASP A 6 -20.15 22.86 -11.85
N ILE A 7 -19.89 23.81 -10.94
CA ILE A 7 -19.38 23.52 -9.59
C ILE A 7 -20.37 22.66 -8.82
N ASP A 8 -21.65 23.03 -8.81
CA ASP A 8 -22.72 22.26 -8.14
C ASP A 8 -22.84 20.84 -8.69
N ARG A 9 -22.62 20.66 -10.01
CA ARG A 9 -22.61 19.34 -10.65
C ARG A 9 -21.38 18.51 -10.29
N LEU A 10 -20.23 19.14 -10.04
CA LEU A 10 -18.97 18.44 -9.73
C LEU A 10 -18.84 18.13 -8.24
N ALA A 11 -19.47 18.92 -7.36
CA ALA A 11 -19.36 18.79 -5.92
C ALA A 11 -19.66 17.37 -5.39
N PRO A 12 -20.71 16.65 -5.86
CA PRO A 12 -20.98 15.29 -5.40
C PRO A 12 -19.87 14.30 -5.76
N ALA A 13 -19.26 14.46 -6.94
CA ALA A 13 -18.17 13.59 -7.37
C ALA A 13 -16.88 13.85 -6.56
N VAL A 14 -16.64 15.10 -6.15
CA VAL A 14 -15.56 15.43 -5.20
C VAL A 14 -15.84 14.87 -3.81
N ALA A 15 -17.08 14.96 -3.32
CA ALA A 15 -17.47 14.38 -2.04
C ALA A 15 -17.20 12.87 -2.01
N ALA A 16 -17.53 12.15 -3.08
CA ALA A 16 -17.25 10.72 -3.20
C ALA A 16 -15.76 10.34 -3.11
N TRP A 17 -14.84 11.25 -3.47
CA TRP A 17 -13.40 11.03 -3.25
C TRP A 17 -13.04 11.15 -1.77
N LEU A 18 -13.56 12.18 -1.11
CA LEU A 18 -13.28 12.45 0.30
C LEU A 18 -13.87 11.36 1.21
N GLU A 19 -15.07 10.89 0.90
CA GLU A 19 -15.73 9.76 1.60
C GLU A 19 -14.93 8.46 1.49
N ARG A 20 -14.11 8.30 0.45
CA ARG A 20 -13.20 7.16 0.25
C ARG A 20 -11.83 7.36 0.91
N GLY A 21 -11.66 8.43 1.68
CA GLY A 21 -10.41 8.76 2.37
C GLY A 21 -9.35 9.38 1.47
N ALA A 22 -9.69 9.84 0.26
CA ALA A 22 -8.73 10.54 -0.57
C ALA A 22 -8.43 11.92 0.03
N PRO A 23 -7.15 12.31 0.17
CA PRO A 23 -6.82 13.65 0.67
C PRO A 23 -7.17 14.70 -0.39
N PRO A 24 -7.48 15.95 0.03
CA PRO A 24 -7.82 17.03 -0.90
C PRO A 24 -6.76 17.28 -1.98
N ASP A 25 -5.48 17.10 -1.65
CA ASP A 25 -4.40 17.24 -2.63
C ASP A 25 -4.43 16.18 -3.72
N SER A 26 -4.83 14.93 -3.42
CA SER A 26 -5.02 13.92 -4.46
C SER A 26 -6.12 14.31 -5.44
N VAL A 27 -7.21 14.93 -4.96
CA VAL A 27 -8.25 15.48 -5.84
C VAL A 27 -7.67 16.61 -6.70
N ARG A 28 -6.95 17.57 -6.12
CA ARG A 28 -6.31 18.68 -6.89
C ARG A 28 -5.35 18.15 -7.94
N THR A 29 -4.47 17.22 -7.59
CA THR A 29 -3.54 16.56 -8.52
C THR A 29 -4.31 15.85 -9.63
N ALA A 30 -5.37 15.11 -9.30
CA ALA A 30 -6.19 14.41 -10.28
C ALA A 30 -6.87 15.38 -11.25
N LEU A 31 -7.27 16.58 -10.82
CA LEU A 31 -7.90 17.59 -11.67
C LEU A 31 -6.92 18.45 -12.47
N ALA A 32 -5.72 18.72 -11.94
CA ALA A 32 -4.78 19.70 -12.50
C ALA A 32 -3.62 19.10 -13.32
N THR A 33 -3.35 17.80 -13.20
CA THR A 33 -2.21 17.17 -13.91
C THR A 33 -2.57 16.66 -15.30
N ARG A 34 -1.59 16.65 -16.22
CA ARG A 34 -1.75 16.14 -17.60
C ARG A 34 -2.97 16.75 -18.31
N LEU A 35 -3.16 18.06 -18.15
CA LEU A 35 -4.19 18.80 -18.87
C LEU A 35 -3.73 19.05 -20.31
N PRO A 36 -4.65 18.98 -21.28
CA PRO A 36 -4.34 19.37 -22.65
C PRO A 36 -4.01 20.88 -22.72
N PRO A 37 -3.26 21.32 -23.74
CA PRO A 37 -2.89 22.73 -23.89
C PRO A 37 -4.09 23.65 -24.11
N THR A 38 -5.21 23.11 -24.60
CA THR A 38 -6.48 23.85 -24.74
C THR A 38 -7.64 23.03 -24.17
N LEU A 39 -8.49 23.68 -23.37
CA LEU A 39 -9.64 23.06 -22.72
C LEU A 39 -10.94 23.52 -23.39
N ARG A 40 -11.46 22.72 -24.32
CA ARG A 40 -12.75 22.99 -24.98
C ARG A 40 -13.94 22.80 -24.03
N HIS A 41 -13.88 21.79 -23.17
CA HIS A 41 -14.96 21.47 -22.23
C HIS A 41 -14.39 21.18 -20.83
N PRO A 42 -14.02 22.22 -20.05
CA PRO A 42 -13.39 22.03 -18.75
C PRO A 42 -14.29 21.25 -17.78
N ALA A 43 -15.57 21.59 -17.65
CA ALA A 43 -16.49 20.89 -16.75
C ALA A 43 -16.64 19.39 -17.09
N ALA A 44 -16.76 19.06 -18.39
CA ALA A 44 -16.87 17.67 -18.84
C ALA A 44 -15.58 16.88 -18.57
N LEU A 45 -14.40 17.50 -18.78
CA LEU A 45 -13.13 16.88 -18.47
C LEU A 45 -12.99 16.58 -16.97
N LEU A 46 -13.32 17.56 -16.12
CA LEU A 46 -13.23 17.38 -14.67
C LEU A 46 -14.19 16.29 -14.19
N ALA A 47 -15.43 16.27 -14.70
CA ALA A 47 -16.39 15.22 -14.39
C ALA A 47 -15.87 13.84 -14.80
N HIS A 48 -15.32 13.71 -16.02
CA HIS A 48 -14.73 12.47 -16.48
C HIS A 48 -13.59 12.00 -15.57
N ARG A 49 -12.70 12.91 -15.15
CA ARG A 49 -11.56 12.56 -14.30
C ARG A 49 -11.97 12.17 -12.90
N LEU A 50 -12.94 12.85 -12.30
CA LEU A 50 -13.46 12.48 -10.98
C LEU A 50 -14.07 11.08 -10.99
N THR A 51 -14.73 10.68 -12.09
CA THR A 51 -15.29 9.33 -12.23
C THR A 51 -14.23 8.29 -12.56
N ALA A 52 -13.36 8.57 -13.54
CA ALA A 52 -12.39 7.60 -14.06
C ALA A 52 -11.22 7.34 -13.09
N LEU A 53 -10.85 8.33 -12.28
CA LEU A 53 -9.77 8.24 -11.30
C LEU A 53 -10.28 8.03 -9.87
N LEU A 54 -11.59 7.76 -9.69
CA LEU A 54 -12.18 7.54 -8.38
C LEU A 54 -11.45 6.41 -7.67
N PRO A 55 -10.86 6.66 -6.48
CA PRO A 55 -10.17 5.60 -5.76
C PRO A 55 -11.11 4.44 -5.45
N PRO A 56 -10.62 3.19 -5.48
CA PRO A 56 -11.41 2.06 -5.02
C PRO A 56 -11.85 2.31 -3.57
N PRO A 57 -13.04 1.83 -3.17
CA PRO A 57 -13.48 2.00 -1.80
C PRO A 57 -12.46 1.31 -0.90
N LEU A 58 -12.04 1.99 0.16
CA LEU A 58 -11.23 1.33 1.18
C LEU A 58 -12.02 0.12 1.67
N PRO A 59 -11.40 -1.07 1.78
CA PRO A 59 -12.08 -2.21 2.36
C PRO A 59 -12.58 -1.75 3.73
N ALA A 60 -13.89 -1.91 3.97
CA ALA A 60 -14.47 -1.68 5.27
C ALA A 60 -13.57 -2.35 6.28
N GLU A 61 -13.16 -1.61 7.31
CA GLU A 61 -12.23 -2.06 8.32
C GLU A 61 -12.84 -3.31 8.96
N ALA A 62 -12.48 -4.47 8.41
CA ALA A 62 -12.97 -5.73 8.92
C ALA A 62 -12.52 -5.73 10.38
N PRO A 63 -13.43 -6.02 11.35
CA PRO A 63 -13.02 -6.15 12.75
C PRO A 63 -11.79 -7.04 12.74
N PRO A 64 -10.68 -6.64 13.38
CA PRO A 64 -9.35 -7.17 13.10
C PRO A 64 -9.43 -8.68 13.12
N ALA A 65 -9.63 -9.26 11.93
CA ALA A 65 -9.69 -10.69 11.75
C ALA A 65 -8.25 -11.03 12.00
N ALA A 66 -7.97 -11.56 13.20
CA ALA A 66 -6.63 -11.79 13.73
C ALA A 66 -5.78 -12.23 12.56
N ARG A 67 -4.97 -11.30 12.03
CA ARG A 67 -4.30 -11.49 10.76
C ARG A 67 -3.36 -12.64 11.04
N THR A 68 -3.75 -13.86 10.68
CA THR A 68 -2.92 -15.06 10.77
C THR A 68 -1.91 -15.01 9.63
N VAL A 69 -1.28 -13.84 9.43
CA VAL A 69 0.01 -13.77 8.77
C VAL A 69 0.93 -14.53 9.71
N PRO A 70 1.48 -15.70 9.31
CA PRO A 70 2.36 -16.45 10.18
C PRO A 70 3.50 -15.52 10.60
N ARG A 71 3.59 -15.20 11.89
CA ARG A 71 4.68 -14.38 12.39
C ARG A 71 5.97 -15.15 12.08
N PRO A 72 6.99 -14.52 11.48
CA PRO A 72 8.26 -15.20 11.28
C PRO A 72 8.78 -15.69 12.64
N HIS A 73 9.36 -16.89 12.65
CA HIS A 73 9.95 -17.46 13.87
C HIS A 73 10.94 -16.47 14.53
N PRO A 74 11.04 -16.49 15.87
CA PRO A 74 11.96 -15.63 16.59
C PRO A 74 13.39 -15.85 16.10
N LEU A 75 14.18 -14.77 16.10
CA LEU A 75 15.61 -14.83 15.83
C LEU A 75 16.31 -15.31 17.11
N GLN A 76 17.18 -16.30 16.98
CA GLN A 76 17.89 -16.95 18.08
C GLN A 76 19.36 -17.17 17.69
N THR A 77 20.24 -17.24 18.67
CA THR A 77 21.68 -17.49 18.46
C THR A 77 21.96 -18.99 18.59
N CYS A 78 22.77 -19.53 17.68
CA CYS A 78 23.14 -20.95 17.70
C CYS A 78 24.18 -21.25 18.78
N ASP A 79 23.90 -22.22 19.65
CA ASP A 79 24.83 -22.65 20.73
C ASP A 79 26.12 -23.34 20.23
N GLY A 80 26.24 -23.61 18.93
CA GLY A 80 27.40 -24.31 18.35
C GLY A 80 28.31 -23.45 17.48
N CYS A 81 27.83 -22.31 16.99
CA CYS A 81 28.59 -21.46 16.05
C CYS A 81 28.26 -19.97 16.16
N ASP A 82 27.49 -19.55 17.17
CA ASP A 82 27.06 -18.17 17.42
C ASP A 82 26.31 -17.48 16.26
N ARG A 83 25.89 -18.25 15.25
CA ARG A 83 25.15 -17.74 14.10
C ARG A 83 23.71 -17.44 14.48
N ALA A 84 23.23 -16.26 14.12
CA ALA A 84 21.81 -15.92 14.24
C ALA A 84 20.97 -16.69 13.21
N PHE A 85 19.89 -17.33 13.65
CA PHE A 85 18.96 -18.09 12.81
C PHE A 85 17.52 -17.97 13.33
N ARG A 86 16.52 -18.32 12.50
CA ARG A 86 15.10 -18.30 12.89
C ARG A 86 14.60 -19.72 13.12
N ALA A 87 14.02 -19.97 14.29
CA ALA A 87 13.45 -21.27 14.64
C ALA A 87 12.34 -21.13 15.70
N PRO A 88 11.38 -22.08 15.78
CA PRO A 88 10.32 -22.05 16.79
C PRO A 88 10.85 -22.25 18.22
N GLU A 89 11.89 -23.06 18.38
CA GLU A 89 12.49 -23.42 19.67
C GLU A 89 13.99 -23.13 19.68
N PRO A 90 14.59 -22.85 20.85
CA PRO A 90 16.04 -22.68 20.99
C PRO A 90 16.83 -23.90 20.53
N GLY A 91 18.06 -23.65 20.08
CA GLY A 91 19.04 -24.72 19.85
C GLY A 91 20.00 -24.43 18.71
N ARG A 92 20.41 -25.51 18.02
CA ARG A 92 21.42 -25.44 16.97
C ARG A 92 20.83 -25.05 15.62
N CYS A 93 21.60 -24.31 14.81
CA CYS A 93 21.23 -23.98 13.44
C CYS A 93 21.22 -25.24 12.55
N ARG A 94 20.67 -25.13 11.33
CA ARG A 94 20.61 -26.25 10.37
C ARG A 94 21.97 -26.91 10.16
N ASP A 95 23.03 -26.10 10.04
CA ASP A 95 24.39 -26.58 9.78
C ASP A 95 24.96 -27.36 10.97
N CYS A 96 24.63 -26.96 12.21
CA CYS A 96 25.04 -27.65 13.43
C CYS A 96 24.14 -28.84 13.81
N ARG A 97 22.94 -28.98 13.21
CA ARG A 97 22.05 -30.14 13.38
C ARG A 97 22.32 -31.26 12.38
N ALA A 98 22.81 -30.92 11.18
CA ALA A 98 23.19 -31.93 10.19
C ALA A 98 24.52 -32.59 10.62
N PRO A 99 24.63 -33.94 10.62
CA PRO A 99 25.92 -34.59 10.79
C PRO A 99 26.81 -34.20 9.61
N ALA A 100 27.87 -33.45 9.94
CA ALA A 100 28.93 -32.90 9.08
C ALA A 100 28.85 -33.27 7.59
N THR A 101 28.21 -32.41 6.79
CA THR A 101 28.77 -32.09 5.47
C THR A 101 29.51 -30.76 5.60
N THR A 102 30.83 -30.89 5.71
CA THR A 102 31.86 -29.86 5.57
C THR A 102 31.39 -28.66 4.74
N GLN A 103 31.49 -27.46 5.32
CA GLN A 103 31.93 -26.30 4.56
C GLN A 103 32.66 -25.31 5.45
N GLN A 104 33.97 -25.46 5.40
CA GLN A 104 34.98 -24.53 5.86
C GLN A 104 35.36 -23.61 4.68
N LYS A 105 35.21 -22.28 4.84
CA LYS A 105 35.92 -21.19 4.10
C LYS A 105 35.34 -19.84 4.56
N ALA A 106 36.06 -19.00 5.31
CA ALA A 106 37.17 -18.10 4.94
C ALA A 106 36.70 -16.73 4.39
N ALA A 107 36.80 -15.70 5.23
CA ALA A 107 37.48 -14.40 4.98
C ALA A 107 37.37 -13.55 6.26
#